data_AF-A0A0M4DX53-F1
#
_entry.id   AF-A0A0M4DX53-F1
#
_cell.length_a   1.000
_cell.length_b   1.000
_cell.length_c   1.000
_cell.angle_alpha   90.00
_cell.angle_beta   90.00
_cell.angle_gamma   90.00
#
_symmetry.space_group_name_H-M   'P 1'
#
loop_
_entity.id
_entity.type
_entity.pdbx_description
1 polymer ?
#
loop_
_entity_poly.entity_id
_entity_poly.type
_entity_poly.pdbx_seq_one_letter_code
_entity_poly.pdbx_strand_id
1 'polypeptide(L)'
;MVDTVWEAIMDSDMFGSNWGAERYGVPQGVLRFRNAFWWGWNKTGVKVKNILGDKVPVLIMYGEHDKTVNSAPGTVPFLSVPELYKSIPGTRKLMFKVACSGHQLQWEPASAHLHRLSRNWLKHTAVDGHTTGSFEMDEDGDYTPVP
;
A
#
# COMPACT_ATOMS: atom_id res chain seq x y z
N MET A 1 -16.47 -3.85 15.33
CA MET A 1 -15.68 -3.64 14.09
C MET A 1 -14.46 -4.55 14.05
N VAL A 2 -13.64 -4.61 15.11
CA VAL A 2 -12.53 -5.60 15.21
C VAL A 2 -13.04 -7.04 15.08
N ASP A 3 -14.10 -7.39 15.81
CA ASP A 3 -14.70 -8.74 15.73
C ASP A 3 -15.25 -9.04 14.33
N THR A 4 -15.90 -8.08 13.67
CA THR A 4 -16.44 -8.24 12.30
C THR A 4 -15.35 -8.46 11.26
N VAL A 5 -14.24 -7.72 11.34
CA VAL A 5 -13.10 -7.91 10.43
C VAL A 5 -12.43 -9.25 10.70
N TRP A 6 -12.27 -9.62 11.97
CA TRP A 6 -11.72 -10.93 12.33
C TRP A 6 -12.60 -12.08 11.83
N GLU A 7 -13.90 -12.01 12.05
CA GLU A 7 -14.89 -12.98 11.56
C GLU A 7 -14.81 -13.11 10.04
N ALA A 8 -14.78 -12.00 9.30
CA ALA A 8 -14.66 -12.03 7.84
C ALA A 8 -13.34 -12.66 7.35
N ILE A 9 -12.23 -12.40 8.05
CA ILE A 9 -10.94 -13.04 7.75
C ILE A 9 -11.03 -14.56 8.02
N MET A 10 -11.61 -14.98 9.14
CA MET A 10 -11.73 -16.40 9.50
C MET A 10 -12.68 -17.14 8.55
N ASP A 11 -13.77 -16.50 8.12
CA ASP A 11 -14.69 -17.05 7.12
C ASP A 11 -14.00 -17.25 5.76
N SER A 12 -13.14 -16.30 5.36
CA SER A 12 -12.39 -16.39 4.11
C SER A 12 -11.21 -17.37 4.15
N ASP A 13 -10.58 -17.60 5.30
CA ASP A 13 -9.36 -18.40 5.43
C ASP A 13 -9.62 -19.78 6.06
N MET A 14 -10.03 -20.74 5.22
CA MET A 14 -10.32 -22.12 5.63
C MET A 14 -9.18 -22.87 6.35
N PHE A 15 -7.93 -22.41 6.23
CA PHE A 15 -6.81 -23.03 6.94
C PHE A 15 -6.52 -22.29 8.25
N GLY A 16 -6.39 -20.96 8.17
CA GLY A 16 -6.08 -20.12 9.33
C GLY A 16 -7.15 -20.22 10.42
N SER A 17 -8.42 -20.37 10.03
CA SER A 17 -9.55 -20.48 10.97
C SER A 17 -9.53 -21.75 11.83
N ASN A 18 -8.84 -22.80 11.40
CA ASN A 18 -8.74 -24.07 12.12
C ASN A 18 -7.50 -24.17 13.02
N TRP A 19 -6.73 -23.09 13.20
CA TRP A 19 -5.49 -23.06 13.99
C TRP A 19 -5.64 -22.26 15.29
N GLY A 20 -4.62 -22.33 16.14
CA GLY A 20 -4.54 -21.53 17.38
C GLY A 20 -5.19 -22.18 18.59
N ALA A 21 -5.34 -21.41 19.66
CA ALA A 21 -5.97 -21.88 20.89
C ALA A 21 -7.47 -22.08 20.68
N GLU A 22 -8.03 -23.09 21.34
CA GLU A 22 -9.47 -23.36 21.30
C GLU A 22 -10.22 -22.55 22.36
N ARG A 23 -11.43 -22.11 22.01
CA ARG A 23 -12.43 -21.59 22.94
C ARG A 23 -13.73 -22.31 22.68
N TYR A 24 -14.30 -22.91 23.73
CA TYR A 24 -15.51 -23.74 23.62
C TYR A 24 -15.39 -24.89 22.60
N GLY A 25 -14.19 -25.47 22.45
CA GLY A 25 -13.94 -26.56 21.51
C GLY A 25 -13.85 -26.16 20.03
N VAL A 26 -13.78 -24.85 19.75
CA VAL A 26 -13.59 -24.32 18.39
C VAL A 26 -12.27 -23.53 18.36
N PRO A 27 -11.38 -23.76 17.37
CA PRO A 27 -10.19 -22.95 17.20
C PRO A 27 -10.55 -21.46 17.04
N GLN A 28 -9.81 -20.58 17.72
CA GLN A 28 -10.00 -19.12 17.59
C GLN A 28 -9.45 -18.56 16.28
N GLY A 29 -8.69 -19.37 15.56
CA GLY A 29 -8.07 -19.05 14.29
C GLY A 29 -6.82 -18.19 14.43
N VAL A 30 -6.03 -18.13 13.37
CA VAL A 30 -4.89 -17.21 13.23
C VAL A 30 -4.90 -16.56 11.86
N LEU A 31 -4.48 -15.30 11.79
CA LEU A 31 -4.29 -14.62 10.52
C LEU A 31 -3.03 -15.16 9.86
N ARG A 32 -3.19 -15.88 8.75
CA ARG A 32 -2.06 -16.26 7.90
C ARG A 32 -1.59 -15.04 7.13
N PHE A 33 -0.45 -14.51 7.54
CA PHE A 33 0.19 -13.40 6.84
C PHE A 33 1.30 -13.92 5.92
N ARG A 34 1.40 -13.35 4.72
CA ARG A 34 2.47 -13.68 3.78
C ARG A 34 3.83 -13.31 4.39
N ASN A 35 4.85 -14.13 4.14
CA ASN A 35 6.23 -13.67 4.30
C ASN A 35 6.45 -12.45 3.39
N ALA A 36 7.03 -11.39 3.94
CA ALA A 36 7.24 -10.14 3.22
C ALA A 36 8.32 -10.30 2.14
N PHE A 37 7.91 -10.71 0.94
CA PHE A 37 8.73 -10.62 -0.26
C PHE A 37 8.39 -9.33 -0.99
N TRP A 38 9.41 -8.49 -1.21
CA TRP A 38 9.26 -7.19 -1.86
C TRP A 38 9.17 -7.26 -3.38
N TRP A 39 9.28 -8.47 -3.97
CA TRP A 39 9.07 -8.78 -5.40
C TRP A 39 9.67 -7.76 -6.40
N GLY A 40 10.86 -7.23 -6.08
CA GLY A 40 11.56 -6.27 -6.95
C GLY A 40 11.17 -4.80 -6.78
N TRP A 41 10.25 -4.46 -5.87
CA TRP A 41 9.95 -3.08 -5.47
C TRP A 41 11.04 -2.51 -4.56
N ASN A 42 12.20 -2.28 -5.14
CA ASN A 42 13.35 -1.61 -4.51
C ASN A 42 14.08 -0.74 -5.55
N LYS A 43 15.03 0.10 -5.10
CA LYS A 43 15.73 1.07 -5.98
C LYS A 43 16.39 0.43 -7.21
N THR A 44 16.84 -0.82 -7.11
CA THR A 44 17.47 -1.55 -8.22
C THR A 44 16.43 -2.19 -9.13
N GLY A 45 15.43 -2.86 -8.56
CA GLY A 45 14.42 -3.59 -9.32
C GLY A 45 13.54 -2.68 -10.18
N VAL A 46 13.21 -1.47 -9.72
CA VAL A 46 12.40 -0.52 -10.51
C VAL A 46 13.09 -0.01 -11.78
N LYS A 47 14.40 -0.17 -11.89
CA LYS A 47 15.20 0.21 -13.06
C LYS A 47 15.33 -0.91 -14.08
N VAL A 48 14.94 -2.14 -13.71
CA VAL A 48 15.04 -3.29 -14.62
C VAL A 48 14.20 -3.03 -15.86
N LYS A 49 14.84 -3.12 -17.04
CA LYS A 49 14.25 -2.87 -18.37
C LYS A 49 13.77 -1.43 -18.63
N ASN A 50 13.90 -0.51 -17.68
CA ASN A 50 13.49 0.91 -17.81
C ASN A 50 12.04 1.12 -18.32
N ILE A 51 11.10 0.22 -17.99
CA ILE A 51 9.72 0.30 -18.49
C ILE A 51 8.75 1.06 -17.56
N LEU A 52 9.09 1.15 -16.26
CA LEU A 52 8.25 1.77 -15.25
C LEU A 52 8.29 3.30 -15.36
N GLY A 53 7.11 3.92 -15.31
CA GLY A 53 6.92 5.35 -15.53
C GLY A 53 7.00 5.77 -17.00
N ASP A 54 7.18 4.84 -17.93
CA ASP A 54 7.19 5.10 -19.38
C ASP A 54 6.08 4.30 -20.07
N LYS A 55 6.37 3.06 -20.46
CA LYS A 55 5.40 2.12 -21.03
C LYS A 55 4.35 1.69 -20.00
N VAL A 56 4.78 1.52 -18.75
CA VAL A 56 3.93 1.09 -17.65
C VAL A 56 3.79 2.25 -16.65
N PRO A 57 2.63 2.94 -16.62
CA PRO A 57 2.37 3.97 -15.63
C PRO A 57 2.41 3.40 -14.21
N VAL A 58 2.80 4.22 -13.24
CA VAL A 58 2.90 3.79 -11.85
C VAL A 58 2.07 4.70 -10.95
N LEU A 59 1.32 4.10 -10.02
CA LEU A 59 0.70 4.78 -8.89
C LEU A 59 1.21 4.11 -7.61
N ILE A 60 1.75 4.91 -6.69
CA ILE A 60 2.14 4.45 -5.36
C ILE A 60 1.35 5.23 -4.32
N MET A 61 0.77 4.52 -3.36
CA MET A 61 0.11 5.11 -2.20
C MET A 61 0.70 4.48 -0.95
N TYR A 62 1.00 5.29 0.06
CA TYR A 62 1.53 4.79 1.34
C TYR A 62 1.03 5.64 2.50
N GLY A 63 0.96 5.04 3.69
CA GLY A 63 0.51 5.71 4.90
C GLY A 63 1.63 6.52 5.52
N GLU A 64 1.29 7.68 6.06
CA GLU A 64 2.21 8.57 6.78
C GLU A 64 2.99 7.85 7.89
N HIS A 65 2.34 6.91 8.59
CA HIS A 65 2.92 6.15 9.69
C HIS A 65 3.36 4.73 9.31
N ASP A 66 3.43 4.42 8.01
CA ASP A 66 3.82 3.10 7.52
C ASP A 66 5.33 2.85 7.69
N LYS A 67 5.68 2.22 8.82
CA LYS A 67 7.06 1.80 9.13
C LYS A 67 7.47 0.48 8.47
N THR A 68 6.53 -0.23 7.84
CA THR A 68 6.78 -1.50 7.16
C THR A 68 7.50 -1.28 5.83
N VAL A 69 7.13 -0.22 5.08
CA VAL A 69 7.78 0.16 3.81
C VAL A 69 8.54 1.49 3.86
N ASN A 70 8.50 2.21 4.98
CA ASN A 70 9.41 3.32 5.27
C ASN A 70 10.17 3.05 6.57
N SER A 71 11.25 2.28 6.43
CA SER A 71 12.07 1.85 7.54
C SER A 71 12.95 3.00 8.07
N ALA A 72 13.30 2.93 9.35
CA ALA A 72 14.25 3.87 9.93
C ALA A 72 15.63 3.76 9.22
N PRO A 73 16.38 4.87 9.09
CA PRO A 73 17.76 4.82 8.58
C PRO A 73 18.61 3.79 9.33
N GLY A 74 19.38 2.99 8.60
CA GLY A 74 20.20 1.91 9.16
C GLY A 74 19.49 0.54 9.29
N THR A 75 18.19 0.46 9.02
CA THR A 75 17.47 -0.82 8.94
C THR A 75 17.94 -1.63 7.73
N VAL A 76 18.07 -2.95 7.87
CA VAL A 76 18.39 -3.87 6.76
C VAL A 76 17.25 -4.88 6.60
N PRO A 77 16.54 -4.91 5.46
CA PRO A 77 16.70 -4.00 4.31
C PRO A 77 16.19 -2.57 4.62
N PHE A 78 16.81 -1.56 4.01
CA PHE A 78 16.32 -0.18 4.06
C PHE A 78 15.25 0.01 2.98
N LEU A 79 14.03 0.36 3.40
CA LEU A 79 12.90 0.61 2.52
C LEU A 79 12.43 2.06 2.67
N SER A 80 12.14 2.69 1.54
CA SER A 80 11.57 4.03 1.50
C SER A 80 10.79 4.20 0.21
N VAL A 81 9.48 4.46 0.35
CA VAL A 81 8.58 4.70 -0.76
C VAL A 81 8.97 5.96 -1.55
N PRO A 82 9.30 7.12 -0.92
CA PRO A 82 9.81 8.27 -1.64
C PRO A 82 11.07 7.97 -2.47
N GLU A 83 12.02 7.21 -1.91
CA GLU A 83 13.24 6.86 -2.62
C GLU A 83 13.01 5.84 -3.76
N LEU A 84 12.05 4.92 -3.56
CA LEU A 84 11.57 4.02 -4.61
C LEU A 84 10.96 4.81 -5.76
N TYR A 85 10.06 5.75 -5.47
CA TYR A 85 9.41 6.62 -6.45
C TYR A 85 10.42 7.43 -7.25
N LYS A 86 11.39 8.09 -6.58
CA LYS A 86 12.49 8.82 -7.24
C LYS A 86 13.33 7.91 -8.14
N SER A 87 13.52 6.65 -7.76
CA SER A 87 14.33 5.69 -8.51
C SER A 87 13.67 5.15 -9.79
N ILE A 88 12.34 5.28 -9.94
CA ILE A 88 11.63 4.90 -11.16
C ILE A 88 12.11 5.78 -12.33
N PRO A 89 12.61 5.22 -13.45
CA PRO A 89 13.21 6.02 -14.53
C PRO A 89 12.22 6.94 -15.27
N GLY A 90 10.99 6.47 -15.51
CA GLY A 90 10.02 7.23 -16.28
C GLY A 90 9.25 8.28 -15.47
N THR A 91 8.56 9.18 -16.18
CA THR A 91 7.88 10.35 -15.61
C THR A 91 6.39 10.14 -15.34
N ARG A 92 5.75 9.13 -15.97
CA ARG A 92 4.32 8.78 -15.78
C ARG A 92 4.12 7.99 -14.47
N LYS A 93 4.39 8.66 -13.36
CA LYS A 93 4.34 8.08 -12.01
C LYS A 93 3.72 9.06 -11.04
N LEU A 94 2.80 8.57 -10.21
CA LEU A 94 2.16 9.33 -9.14
C LEU A 94 2.52 8.71 -7.79
N MET A 95 2.69 9.55 -6.77
CA MET A 95 2.86 9.11 -5.39
C MET A 95 1.93 9.89 -4.46
N PHE A 96 1.21 9.19 -3.58
CA PHE A 96 0.37 9.80 -2.54
C PHE A 96 0.81 9.32 -1.16
N LYS A 97 1.13 10.26 -0.27
CA LYS A 97 1.25 10.01 1.18
C LYS A 97 -0.12 10.27 1.83
N VAL A 98 -0.65 9.32 2.58
CA VAL A 98 -1.99 9.39 3.17
C VAL A 98 -1.85 9.70 4.65
N ALA A 99 -2.43 10.82 5.09
CA ALA A 99 -2.39 11.30 6.46
C ALA A 99 -3.01 10.28 7.43
N CYS A 100 -2.47 10.24 8.65
CA CYS A 100 -2.99 9.43 9.76
C CYS A 100 -3.18 7.93 9.44
N SER A 101 -2.47 7.42 8.43
CA SER A 101 -2.60 6.04 7.96
C SER A 101 -1.32 5.23 8.12
N GLY A 102 -1.48 3.93 8.40
CA GLY A 102 -0.41 2.94 8.58
C GLY A 102 -0.19 2.08 7.33
N HIS A 103 0.16 0.81 7.55
CA HIS A 103 0.49 -0.12 6.46
C HIS A 103 -0.76 -0.75 5.81
N GLN A 104 -1.88 -0.84 6.55
CA GLN A 104 -3.07 -1.53 6.09
C GLN A 104 -4.13 -0.54 5.58
N LEU A 105 -3.67 0.43 4.79
CA LEU A 105 -4.43 1.52 4.19
C LEU A 105 -5.79 1.10 3.60
N GLN A 106 -5.85 -0.09 2.98
CA GLN A 106 -7.07 -0.62 2.40
C GLN A 106 -8.18 -0.95 3.40
N TRP A 107 -7.86 -1.02 4.70
CA TRP A 107 -8.79 -1.31 5.80
C TRP A 107 -8.91 -0.15 6.80
N GLU A 108 -8.17 0.93 6.57
CA GLU A 108 -8.16 2.11 7.44
C GLU A 108 -9.24 3.13 6.99
N PRO A 109 -9.52 4.18 7.79
CA PRO A 109 -10.59 5.15 7.48
C PRO A 109 -10.50 5.76 6.07
N ALA A 110 -9.29 5.99 5.55
CA ALA A 110 -9.05 6.53 4.22
C ALA A 110 -9.37 5.56 3.06
N SER A 111 -9.70 4.28 3.33
CA SER A 111 -9.87 3.21 2.32
C SER A 111 -10.83 3.58 1.17
N ALA A 112 -11.95 4.25 1.47
CA ALA A 112 -12.91 4.67 0.45
C ALA A 112 -12.30 5.68 -0.55
N HIS A 113 -11.49 6.62 -0.05
CA HIS A 113 -10.79 7.61 -0.87
C HIS A 113 -9.71 6.94 -1.74
N LEU A 114 -8.99 5.97 -1.18
CA LEU A 114 -7.98 5.18 -1.89
C LEU A 114 -8.59 4.33 -3.01
N HIS A 115 -9.74 3.70 -2.76
CA HIS A 115 -10.45 2.92 -3.78
C HIS A 115 -10.96 3.82 -4.91
N ARG A 116 -11.48 5.02 -4.59
CA ARG A 116 -11.91 6.01 -5.58
C ARG A 116 -10.74 6.48 -6.44
N LEU A 117 -9.62 6.86 -5.81
CA LEU A 117 -8.41 7.29 -6.50
C LEU A 117 -7.85 6.18 -7.39
N SER A 118 -7.73 4.96 -6.86
CA SER A 118 -7.27 3.78 -7.61
C SER A 118 -8.14 3.51 -8.83
N ARG A 119 -9.47 3.60 -8.69
CA ARG A 119 -10.41 3.43 -9.80
C ARG A 119 -10.21 4.49 -10.88
N ASN A 120 -10.04 5.76 -10.51
CA ASN A 120 -9.80 6.83 -11.47
C ASN A 120 -8.47 6.59 -12.21
N TRP A 121 -7.43 6.24 -11.48
CA TRP A 121 -6.13 5.93 -12.07
C TRP A 121 -6.16 4.70 -12.98
N LEU A 122 -6.82 3.60 -12.60
CA LEU A 122 -6.92 2.40 -13.43
C LEU A 122 -7.65 2.67 -14.75
N LYS A 123 -8.64 3.57 -14.76
CA LYS A 123 -9.41 3.92 -15.95
C LYS A 123 -8.68 4.88 -16.88
N HIS A 124 -7.90 5.80 -16.32
CA HIS A 124 -7.36 6.94 -17.08
C HIS A 124 -5.84 7.01 -17.09
N THR A 125 -5.16 6.18 -16.30
CA THR A 125 -3.73 6.30 -15.96
C THR A 125 -3.35 7.68 -15.43
N ALA A 126 -4.33 8.38 -14.85
CA ALA A 126 -4.26 9.73 -14.35
C ALA A 126 -5.22 9.92 -13.17
N VAL A 127 -4.91 10.88 -12.29
CA VAL A 127 -5.79 11.32 -11.20
C VAL A 127 -5.99 12.82 -11.37
N ASP A 128 -7.24 13.25 -11.55
CA ASP A 128 -7.62 14.66 -11.80
C ASP A 128 -6.74 15.36 -12.85
N GLY A 129 -6.42 14.63 -13.93
CA GLY A 129 -5.58 15.11 -15.04
C GLY A 129 -4.07 14.98 -14.82
N HIS A 130 -3.63 14.72 -13.59
CA HIS A 130 -2.23 14.49 -13.27
C HIS A 130 -1.80 13.09 -13.70
N THR A 131 -0.69 12.99 -14.43
CA THR A 131 -0.01 11.74 -14.78
C THR A 131 1.36 11.61 -14.09
N THR A 132 1.79 12.69 -13.44
CA THR A 132 3.05 12.78 -12.70
C THR A 132 2.88 13.65 -11.45
N GLY A 133 3.60 13.34 -10.39
CA GLY A 133 3.65 14.18 -9.18
C GLY A 133 3.64 13.40 -7.88
N SER A 134 4.01 14.11 -6.81
CA SER A 134 3.91 13.66 -5.42
C SER A 134 2.84 14.47 -4.73
N PHE A 135 2.02 13.83 -3.90
CA PHE A 135 0.90 14.48 -3.23
C PHE A 135 0.79 14.02 -1.77
N GLU A 136 0.28 14.90 -0.91
CA GLU A 136 -0.15 14.56 0.43
C GLU A 136 -1.68 14.61 0.47
N MET A 137 -2.29 13.50 0.85
CA MET A 137 -3.73 13.33 1.00
C MET A 137 -4.09 13.44 2.48
N ASP A 138 -5.06 14.28 2.80
CA ASP A 138 -5.61 14.42 4.15
C ASP A 138 -6.68 13.35 4.47
N GLU A 139 -7.25 13.42 5.67
CA GLU A 139 -8.25 12.47 6.16
C GLU A 139 -9.58 12.55 5.39
N ASP A 140 -9.89 13.69 4.77
CA ASP A 140 -11.08 13.90 3.94
C ASP A 140 -10.86 13.44 2.48
N GLY A 141 -9.62 13.04 2.16
CA GLY A 141 -9.18 12.57 0.86
C GLY A 141 -8.99 13.67 -0.17
N ASP A 142 -8.94 14.93 0.28
CA ASP A 142 -8.38 16.02 -0.48
C ASP A 142 -6.86 15.90 -0.47
N TYR A 143 -6.19 16.43 -1.49
CA TYR A 143 -4.76 16.27 -1.60
C TYR A 143 -4.08 17.45 -2.27
N THR A 144 -2.85 17.70 -1.84
CA THR A 144 -2.04 18.83 -2.29
C THR A 144 -0.72 18.36 -2.90
N PRO A 145 -0.24 18.98 -3.98
CA PRO A 145 1.07 18.66 -4.54
C PRO A 145 2.19 18.97 -3.55
N VAL A 146 3.21 18.11 -3.51
CA VAL A 146 4.45 18.35 -2.78
C VAL A 146 5.68 18.26 -3.69
N PRO A 147 6.79 18.96 -3.34
CA PRO A 147 8.01 18.98 -4.15
C PRO A 147 8.63 17.60 -4.43
#